data_AF-A0A632WMD7-F1
#
_entry.id   AF-A0A632WMD7-F1
#
_cell.length_a   1.000
_cell.length_b   1.000
_cell.length_c   1.000
_cell.angle_alpha   90.00
_cell.angle_beta   90.00
_cell.angle_gamma   90.00
#
_symmetry.space_group_name_H-M   'P 1'
#
loop_
_entity.id
_entity.type
_entity.pdbx_description
1 polymer ?
#
loop_
_entity_poly.entity_id
_entity_poly.type
_entity_poly.pdbx_seq_one_letter_code
_entity_poly.pdbx_strand_id
1 'polypeptide(L)' 'MKLNPEQTWNELHLLMGNVEPVLLCWEKPGEFCHRQLVSRWFRRELGISIEEYDPRATPQFDFF' A
#
# COMPACT_ATOMS: atom_id res chain seq x y z
N MET A 1 -22.58 -0.87 5.73
CA MET A 1 -21.69 -2.03 5.49
C MET A 1 -20.27 -1.58 5.82
N LYS A 2 -19.51 -2.35 6.62
CA LYS A 2 -18.12 -2.03 6.98
C LYS A 2 -17.19 -2.94 6.16
N LEU A 3 -16.08 -2.41 5.64
CA LEU A 3 -15.06 -3.23 4.97
C LEU A 3 -14.38 -4.17 5.97
N ASN A 4 -14.10 -5.40 5.54
CA ASN A 4 -13.30 -6.36 6.29
C ASN A 4 -11.83 -6.22 5.86
N PRO A 5 -10.89 -5.95 6.79
CA PRO A 5 -9.49 -5.69 6.45
C PRO A 5 -8.78 -6.89 5.85
N GLU A 6 -9.01 -8.10 6.35
CA GLU A 6 -8.39 -9.33 5.84
C GLU A 6 -8.89 -9.66 4.44
N GLN A 7 -10.20 -9.53 4.21
CA GLN A 7 -10.78 -9.70 2.89
C GLN A 7 -10.22 -8.69 1.89
N THR A 8 -10.18 -7.40 2.25
CA THR A 8 -9.64 -6.36 1.37
C THR A 8 -8.15 -6.60 1.07
N TRP A 9 -7.35 -7.01 2.05
CA TRP A 9 -5.94 -7.35 1.86
C TRP A 9 -5.77 -8.49 0.84
N ASN A 10 -6.51 -9.58 1.03
CA ASN A 10 -6.46 -10.75 0.15
C ASN A 10 -6.93 -10.42 -1.28
N GLU A 11 -7.98 -9.62 -1.42
CA GLU A 11 -8.47 -9.16 -2.73
C GLU A 11 -7.43 -8.31 -3.46
N LEU A 12 -6.74 -7.40 -2.77
CA LEU A 12 -5.67 -6.59 -3.36
C LEU A 12 -4.51 -7.45 -3.87
N HIS A 13 -4.06 -8.44 -3.09
CA HIS A 13 -3.03 -9.39 -3.53
C HIS A 13 -3.51 -10.26 -4.69
N LEU A 14 -4.76 -10.72 -4.66
CA LEU A 14 -5.33 -11.52 -5.75
C LEU A 14 -5.35 -10.73 -7.07
N LEU A 15 -5.71 -9.44 -7.02
CA LEU A 15 -5.74 -8.58 -8.21
C LEU A 15 -4.36 -8.33 -8.82
N MET A 16 -3.31 -8.27 -7.98
CA MET A 16 -1.93 -8.04 -8.44
C MET A 16 -1.21 -9.33 -8.83
N GLY A 17 -1.75 -10.51 -8.47
CA GLY A 17 -1.17 -11.80 -8.81
C GLY A 17 0.18 -12.01 -8.11
N ASN A 18 1.27 -12.00 -8.87
CA ASN A 18 2.61 -12.32 -8.37
C ASN A 18 3.48 -11.07 -8.06
N VAL A 19 2.90 -9.88 -8.08
CA VAL A 19 3.62 -8.64 -7.73
C VAL A 19 3.02 -7.99 -6.50
N GLU A 20 3.85 -7.23 -5.78
CA GLU A 20 3.43 -6.52 -4.57
C GLU A 20 2.47 -5.37 -4.93
N PRO A 21 1.28 -5.27 -4.30
CA PRO A 21 0.41 -4.12 -4.50
C PRO A 21 1.03 -2.83 -3.95
N VAL A 22 0.88 -1.74 -4.70
CA VAL A 22 1.35 -0.41 -4.29
C VAL A 22 0.16 0.54 -4.16
N LEU A 23 0.10 1.26 -3.03
CA LEU A 23 -0.89 2.30 -2.82
C LEU A 23 -0.46 3.60 -3.51
N LEU A 24 -1.19 3.98 -4.56
CA LEU A 24 -0.94 5.22 -5.30
C LEU A 24 -1.92 6.33 -4.90
N CYS A 25 -1.42 7.56 -4.86
CA CYS A 25 -2.20 8.76 -4.58
C CYS A 25 -1.57 9.96 -5.31
N TRP A 26 -2.35 11.02 -5.51
CA TRP A 26 -1.88 12.23 -6.21
C TRP A 26 -1.03 13.15 -5.32
N GLU A 27 -1.33 13.19 -4.02
CA GLU A 27 -0.73 14.11 -3.06
C GLU A 27 0.76 13.83 -2.85
N LYS A 28 1.52 14.87 -2.53
CA LYS A 28 2.98 14.78 -2.42
C LYS A 28 3.40 13.87 -1.26
N PRO A 29 4.62 13.29 -1.29
CA PRO A 29 5.17 12.56 -0.16
C PRO A 29 5.08 13.35 1.15
N GLY A 30 4.75 12.67 2.25
CA GLY A 30 4.56 13.30 3.56
C GLY A 30 3.23 14.03 3.79
N GLU A 31 2.45 14.37 2.75
CA GLU A 31 1.12 14.95 2.93
C GLU A 31 0.10 13.90 3.37
N PHE A 32 -0.84 14.29 4.24
CA PHE A 32 -1.95 13.42 4.62
C PHE A 32 -2.91 13.21 3.44
N CYS A 33 -3.18 11.95 3.12
CA CYS A 33 -3.96 11.53 1.95
C CYS A 33 -4.49 10.09 2.10
N HIS A 34 -5.15 9.57 1.06
CA HIS A 34 -5.82 8.27 1.09
C HIS A 34 -4.87 7.09 1.36
N ARG A 35 -3.63 7.11 0.84
CA ARG A 35 -2.63 6.06 1.15
C ARG A 35 -2.30 5.98 2.64
N GLN A 36 -2.26 7.12 3.35
CA GLN A 36 -2.03 7.12 4.79
C GLN A 36 -3.23 6.60 5.58
N LEU A 37 -4.46 6.90 5.15
CA LEU A 37 -5.68 6.35 5.75
C LEU A 37 -5.70 4.82 5.67
N VAL A 38 -5.44 4.28 4.49
CA VAL A 38 -5.42 2.83 4.24
C VAL A 38 -4.26 2.16 4.97
N SER A 39 -3.05 2.72 4.92
CA SER A 39 -1.88 2.20 5.65
C SER A 39 -2.13 2.14 7.16
N ARG A 40 -2.65 3.23 7.76
CA ARG A 40 -2.99 3.26 9.19
C ARG A 40 -4.09 2.27 9.55
N TRP A 41 -5.06 2.07 8.67
CA TRP A 41 -6.14 1.11 8.88
C TRP A 41 -5.60 -0.33 8.89
N PHE A 42 -4.80 -0.73 7.90
CA PHE A 42 -4.18 -2.05 7.88
C PHE A 42 -3.25 -2.29 9.06
N ARG A 43 -2.46 -1.28 9.46
CA ARG A 43 -1.63 -1.37 10.66
C ARG A 43 -2.45 -1.61 11.92
N ARG A 44 -3.57 -0.90 12.08
CA ARG A 44 -4.42 -1.02 13.27
C ARG A 44 -5.14 -2.36 13.34
N GLU A 45 -5.69 -2.84 12.22
CA GLU A 45 -6.54 -4.04 12.23
C GLU A 45 -5.76 -5.35 12.01
N LEU A 46 -4.69 -5.32 11.21
CA LEU A 46 -3.93 -6.51 10.81
C LEU A 46 -2.48 -6.53 11.36
N GLY A 47 -2.00 -5.42 11.92
CA GLY A 47 -0.60 -5.30 12.36
C GLY A 47 0.40 -5.13 11.21
N ILE A 48 -0.08 -4.95 9.97
CA ILE A 48 0.77 -4.82 8.78
C ILE A 48 1.25 -3.38 8.62
N SER A 49 2.56 -3.17 8.45
CA SER A 49 3.14 -1.86 8.19
C SER A 49 3.31 -1.65 6.69
N ILE A 50 2.73 -0.57 6.15
CA ILE A 50 2.91 -0.13 4.76
C ILE A 50 3.66 1.19 4.79
N GLU A 51 4.89 1.18 4.29
CA GLU A 51 5.80 2.32 4.29
C GLU A 51 5.62 3.19 3.03
N GLU A 52 5.99 4.47 3.13
CA GLU A 52 6.00 5.35 1.96
C GLU A 52 7.18 4.98 1.06
N TYR A 53 6.95 4.99 -0.26
CA TYR A 53 7.96 4.58 -1.23
C TYR A 53 9.19 5.49 -1.21
N ASP A 54 10.37 4.91 -1.00
CA ASP A 54 11.66 5.61 -1.13
C ASP A 54 12.43 5.07 -2.36
N PRO A 55 12.58 5.87 -3.43
CA PRO A 55 13.33 5.47 -4.63
C PRO A 55 14.84 5.31 -4.38
N ARG A 56 15.38 5.80 -3.26
CA ARG A 56 16.79 5.62 -2.89
C ARG A 56 17.01 4.30 -2.15
N ALA A 57 16.00 3.83 -1.43
CA ALA A 57 16.04 2.57 -0.70
C ALA A 57 15.57 1.39 -1.55
N THR A 58 14.75 1.63 -2.58
CA THR A 58 14.21 0.58 -3.45
C THR A 58 15.01 0.50 -4.75
N PRO A 59 15.69 -0.62 -5.04
CA PRO A 59 16.40 -0.81 -6.30
C PRO A 59 15.44 -0.63 -7.49
N GLN A 60 15.76 0.34 -8.34
CA GLN A 60 15.07 0.56 -9.60
C GLN A 60 15.74 -0.34 -10.63
N PHE A 61 15.02 -1.33 -11.13
CA PHE A 61 15.48 -2.12 -12.26
C PHE A 61 15.12 -1.35 -13.52
N ASP A 62 16.12 -0.72 -14.14
CA ASP A 62 15.95 -0.16 -15.48
C ASP A 62 15.73 -1.34 -16.45
N PHE A 63 14.50 -1.48 -16.94
CA PHE A 63 14.14 -2.47 -17.95
C PHE A 63 14.41 -1.96 -19.39
N PHE A 64 15.39 -1.05 -19.56
CA PHE A 64 15.76 -0.44 -20.83
C PHE A 64 17.24 -0.64 -21.14
#